data_AF-A0A7C5FE98-F1
#
_entry.id   AF-A0A7C5FE98-F1
#
_cell.length_a   1.000
_cell.length_b   1.000
_cell.length_c   1.000
_cell.angle_alpha   90.00
_cell.angle_beta   90.00
_cell.angle_gamma   90.00
#
_symmetry.space_group_name_H-M   'P 1'
#
loop_
_entity.id
_entity.type
_entity.pdbx_description
1 polymer ?
#
loop_
_entity_poly.entity_id
_entity_poly.type
_entity_poly.pdbx_seq_one_letter_code
_entity_poly.pdbx_strand_id
1 'polypeptide(L)'
;EPNLVFPTDEDRKKWNIVEIPIITIAKEEVGNVITQSVVALAIANTYMKALDEQLLIDTMLSKVPAKVHDVNKVAYELGKKYALESMSK
;
A
#
# COMPACT_ATOMS: atom_id res chain seq x y z
N GLU A 1 -20.58 8.12 2.77
CA GLU A 1 -20.41 6.79 2.13
C GLU A 1 -20.57 5.71 3.19
N PRO A 2 -21.49 4.75 3.03
CA PRO A 2 -22.06 4.00 4.16
C PRO A 2 -21.14 2.93 4.79
N ASN A 3 -19.94 2.67 4.25
CA ASN A 3 -19.06 1.59 4.71
C ASN A 3 -17.63 2.05 5.10
N LEU A 4 -17.38 3.35 5.24
CA LEU A 4 -16.09 3.83 5.73
C LEU A 4 -16.08 3.80 7.26
N VAL A 5 -15.11 3.07 7.83
CA VAL A 5 -14.87 3.04 9.27
C VAL A 5 -13.85 4.12 9.59
N PHE A 6 -14.17 4.97 10.56
CA PHE A 6 -13.27 6.00 11.05
C PHE A 6 -12.79 5.60 12.44
N PRO A 7 -11.47 5.68 12.71
CA PRO A 7 -10.94 5.41 14.03
C PRO A 7 -11.47 6.43 15.04
N THR A 8 -11.87 5.95 16.20
CA THR A 8 -12.32 6.79 17.31
C THR A 8 -11.13 7.45 18.00
N ASP A 9 -11.39 8.47 18.83
CA ASP A 9 -10.35 9.09 19.66
C ASP A 9 -9.69 8.08 20.60
N GLU A 10 -10.44 7.09 21.08
CA GLU A 10 -9.90 6.04 21.95
C GLU A 10 -8.97 5.09 21.18
N ASP A 11 -9.30 4.77 19.93
CA ASP A 11 -8.43 3.96 19.07
C ASP A 11 -7.08 4.67 18.85
N ARG A 12 -7.09 5.98 18.61
CA ARG A 12 -5.88 6.79 18.42
C ARG A 12 -4.99 6.89 19.66
N LYS A 13 -5.55 6.76 20.86
CA LYS A 13 -4.75 6.69 22.10
C LYS A 13 -4.08 5.33 22.29
N LYS A 14 -4.70 4.26 21.79
CA LYS A 14 -4.27 2.87 22.03
C LYS A 14 -3.35 2.33 20.94
N TRP A 15 -3.53 2.75 19.70
CA TRP A 15 -2.77 2.27 18.55
C TRP A 15 -2.12 3.41 17.78
N ASN A 16 -0.98 3.12 17.15
CA ASN A 16 -0.40 4.02 16.16
C ASN A 16 -1.21 3.90 14.86
N ILE A 17 -2.13 4.84 14.63
CA ILE A 17 -3.03 4.85 13.48
C ILE A 17 -2.49 5.80 12.43
N VAL A 18 -2.18 5.23 11.26
CA VAL A 18 -1.64 5.96 10.12
C VAL A 18 -2.67 5.94 8.99
N GLU A 19 -2.96 7.12 8.46
CA GLU A 19 -3.91 7.28 7.36
C GLU A 19 -3.18 7.43 6.03
N ILE A 20 -3.36 6.44 5.15
CA ILE A 20 -2.82 6.44 3.78
C ILE A 20 -3.99 6.16 2.82
N PRO A 21 -4.24 7.01 1.81
CA PRO A 21 -5.39 6.86 0.92
C PRO A 21 -5.13 5.82 -0.19
N ILE A 22 -5.04 4.54 0.19
CA ILE A 22 -4.65 3.41 -0.68
C ILE A 22 -5.46 3.36 -1.99
N ILE A 23 -6.78 3.52 -1.91
CA ILE A 23 -7.67 3.46 -3.08
C ILE A 23 -7.40 4.64 -4.03
N THR A 24 -7.22 5.85 -3.49
CA THR A 24 -6.92 7.05 -4.27
C THR A 24 -5.59 6.90 -5.00
N ILE A 25 -4.54 6.44 -4.31
CA ILE A 25 -3.22 6.18 -4.91
C ILE A 25 -3.36 5.21 -6.09
N ALA A 26 -4.05 4.08 -5.90
CA ALA A 26 -4.24 3.10 -6.96
C ALA A 26 -5.07 3.62 -8.14
N LYS A 27 -6.13 4.39 -7.87
CA LYS A 27 -7.03 4.89 -8.91
C LYS A 27 -6.45 6.06 -9.69
N GLU A 28 -5.85 7.02 -9.00
CA GLU A 28 -5.53 8.34 -9.54
C GLU A 28 -4.04 8.48 -9.88
N GLU A 29 -3.14 7.93 -9.08
CA GLU A 29 -1.69 8.02 -9.32
C GLU A 29 -1.16 6.84 -10.14
N VAL A 30 -1.60 5.62 -9.84
CA VAL A 30 -1.26 4.44 -10.67
C VAL A 30 -2.12 4.38 -11.93
N GLY A 31 -3.36 4.90 -11.87
CA GLY A 31 -4.32 4.81 -12.97
C GLY A 31 -5.04 3.46 -13.09
N ASN A 32 -4.95 2.60 -12.07
CA ASN A 32 -5.62 1.30 -12.05
C ASN A 32 -5.99 0.88 -10.62
N VAL A 33 -7.27 1.05 -10.25
CA VAL A 33 -7.81 0.74 -8.91
C VAL A 33 -7.60 -0.72 -8.47
N ILE A 34 -7.40 -1.65 -9.41
CA ILE A 34 -7.13 -3.07 -9.09
C ILE A 34 -5.78 -3.23 -8.37
N THR A 35 -4.84 -2.30 -8.60
CA THR A 35 -3.51 -2.32 -7.97
C THR A 35 -3.50 -1.91 -6.49
N GLN A 36 -4.66 -1.57 -5.91
CA GLN A 36 -4.79 -1.19 -4.49
C GLN A 36 -4.22 -2.25 -3.52
N SER A 37 -4.29 -3.53 -3.87
CA SER A 37 -3.72 -4.62 -3.06
C SER A 37 -2.19 -4.59 -3.06
N VAL A 38 -1.56 -4.18 -4.16
CA VAL A 38 -0.09 -4.06 -4.26
C VAL A 38 0.39 -2.80 -3.53
N VAL A 39 -0.36 -1.69 -3.60
CA VAL A 39 -0.10 -0.51 -2.76
C VAL A 39 -0.13 -0.91 -1.28
N ALA A 40 -1.19 -1.62 -0.84
CA ALA A 40 -1.31 -2.10 0.54
C ALA A 40 -0.20 -3.08 0.94
N LEU A 41 0.21 -3.96 0.03
CA LEU A 41 1.31 -4.91 0.25
C LEU A 41 2.64 -4.19 0.51
N ALA A 42 2.96 -3.19 -0.30
CA ALA A 42 4.18 -2.40 -0.14
C ALA A 42 4.18 -1.62 1.18
N ILE A 43 3.03 -1.02 1.56
CA ILE A 43 2.87 -0.36 2.85
C ILE A 43 3.13 -1.34 4.00
N ALA A 44 2.49 -2.51 3.98
CA ALA A 44 2.64 -3.52 5.02
C ALA A 44 4.10 -3.96 5.19
N ASN A 45 4.80 -4.26 4.10
CA ASN A 45 6.20 -4.69 4.19
C ASN A 45 7.14 -3.54 4.59
N THR A 46 6.85 -2.30 4.20
CA THR A 46 7.66 -1.13 4.60
C THR A 46 7.60 -0.89 6.11
N TYR A 47 6.41 -1.00 6.70
CA TYR A 47 6.20 -0.86 8.14
C TYR A 47 6.79 -2.04 8.92
N MET A 48 6.52 -3.27 8.48
CA MET A 48 6.82 -4.47 9.26
C MET A 48 8.22 -5.03 8.98
N LYS A 49 8.82 -4.69 7.83
CA LYS A 49 10.07 -5.28 7.32
C LYS A 49 10.06 -6.80 7.41
N ALA A 50 8.92 -7.40 7.07
CA ALA A 50 8.64 -8.82 7.32
C ALA A 50 9.35 -9.74 6.32
N LEU A 51 9.58 -9.25 5.10
CA LEU A 51 10.18 -10.00 4.00
C LEU A 51 11.23 -9.15 3.28
N ASP A 52 12.21 -9.82 2.67
CA ASP A 52 13.09 -9.18 1.69
C ASP A 52 12.28 -8.53 0.56
N GLU A 53 12.62 -7.29 0.24
CA GLU A 53 11.83 -6.47 -0.68
C GLU A 53 11.86 -7.02 -2.11
N GLN A 54 13.03 -7.43 -2.59
CA GLN A 54 13.16 -7.94 -3.95
C GLN A 54 12.43 -9.27 -4.09
N LEU A 55 12.58 -10.17 -3.11
CA LEU A 55 11.85 -11.43 -3.06
C LEU A 55 10.33 -11.21 -3.08
N LEU A 56 9.83 -10.23 -2.34
CA LEU A 56 8.42 -9.90 -2.30
C LEU A 56 7.91 -9.38 -3.65
N ILE A 57 8.66 -8.46 -4.29
CA ILE A 57 8.32 -7.92 -5.62
C ILE A 57 8.30 -9.05 -6.65
N ASP A 58 9.34 -9.88 -6.70
CA ASP A 58 9.46 -10.97 -7.66
C ASP A 58 8.32 -11.99 -7.49
N THR A 59 7.99 -12.34 -6.25
CA THR A 59 6.89 -13.24 -5.93
C THR A 59 5.54 -12.63 -6.32
N MET A 60 5.31 -11.35 -6.03
CA MET A 60 4.09 -10.65 -6.43
C MET A 60 3.92 -10.66 -7.95
N LEU A 61 4.99 -10.34 -8.71
CA LEU A 61 4.99 -10.35 -10.17
C LEU A 61 4.74 -11.75 -10.74
N SER A 62 5.18 -12.80 -10.05
CA SER A 62 4.90 -14.20 -10.43
C SER A 62 3.41 -14.58 -10.29
N LYS A 63 2.60 -13.78 -9.58
CA LYS A 63 1.16 -14.05 -9.33
C LYS A 63 0.23 -13.15 -10.14
N VAL A 64 0.77 -12.16 -10.86
CA VAL A 64 -0.01 -11.26 -11.72
C VAL A 64 0.36 -11.45 -13.20
N PRO A 65 -0.58 -11.24 -14.14
CA PRO A 65 -0.28 -11.35 -15.57
C PRO A 65 0.85 -10.41 -16.01
N ALA A 66 1.74 -10.87 -16.90
CA ALA A 66 2.88 -10.08 -17.40
C ALA A 66 2.49 -8.70 -17.92
N LYS A 67 1.35 -8.59 -18.63
CA LYS A 67 0.84 -7.32 -19.18
C LYS A 67 0.54 -6.23 -18.14
N VAL A 68 0.43 -6.59 -16.85
CA VAL A 68 0.20 -5.62 -15.76
C VAL A 68 1.42 -5.46 -14.85
N HIS A 69 2.59 -6.02 -15.19
CA HIS A 69 3.77 -5.95 -14.33
C HIS A 69 4.20 -4.50 -14.06
N ASP A 70 4.25 -3.67 -15.09
CA ASP A 70 4.74 -2.29 -14.94
C ASP A 70 3.84 -1.45 -14.02
N VAL A 71 2.52 -1.55 -14.17
CA VAL A 71 1.57 -0.85 -13.27
C VAL A 71 1.64 -1.37 -11.83
N ASN A 72 1.93 -2.66 -11.63
CA ASN A 72 2.11 -3.21 -10.28
C ASN A 72 3.45 -2.78 -9.65
N LYS A 73 4.52 -2.63 -10.43
CA LYS A 73 5.78 -2.04 -9.94
C LYS A 73 5.57 -0.60 -9.48
N VAL A 74 4.91 0.23 -10.29
CA VAL A 74 4.55 1.61 -9.92
C VAL A 74 3.70 1.65 -8.66
N ALA A 75 2.69 0.76 -8.54
CA ALA A 75 1.88 0.65 -7.34
C ALA A 75 2.69 0.30 -6.09
N TYR A 76 3.67 -0.61 -6.21
CA TYR A 76 4.55 -0.98 -5.11
C TYR A 76 5.42 0.20 -4.68
N GLU A 77 6.06 0.89 -5.63
CA GLU A 77 6.89 2.08 -5.36
C GLU A 77 6.10 3.20 -4.67
N LEU A 78 4.88 3.49 -5.14
CA LEU A 78 4.03 4.47 -4.50
C LEU A 78 3.60 4.05 -3.09
N GLY A 79 3.22 2.78 -2.88
CA GLY A 79 2.90 2.27 -1.55
C GLY A 79 4.08 2.39 -0.57
N LYS A 80 5.30 2.06 -1.01
CA LYS A 80 6.53 2.25 -0.23
C LYS A 80 6.79 3.72 0.08
N LYS A 81 6.70 4.60 -0.91
CA LYS A 81 6.89 6.04 -0.76
C LYS A 81 5.97 6.62 0.31
N TYR A 82 4.65 6.39 0.19
CA TYR A 82 3.67 6.90 1.14
C TYR A 82 3.85 6.33 2.55
N ALA A 83 4.27 5.06 2.67
CA ALA A 83 4.62 4.48 3.95
C ALA A 83 5.82 5.21 4.59
N LEU A 84 6.92 5.40 3.87
CA LEU A 84 8.11 6.11 4.38
C LEU A 84 7.81 7.57 4.77
N GLU A 85 7.03 8.28 3.94
CA GLU A 85 6.60 9.65 4.24
C GLU A 85 5.75 9.71 5.51
N SER A 86 4.88 8.72 5.74
CA SER A 86 4.06 8.65 6.94
C SER A 86 4.82 8.27 8.21
N MET A 87 5.90 7.50 8.08
CA MET A 87 6.79 7.15 9.21
C MET A 87 7.72 8.30 9.62
N SER A 88 7.89 9.30 8.75
CA SER A 88 8.74 10.47 8.99
C SER A 88 7.99 11.63 9.66
N LYS A 89 6.69 11.45 9.97
CA LYS A 89 5.84 12.41 10.68
C LYS A 89 5.80 12.09 12.16
#